data_AF-A0A8T5W643-F1
#
_entry.id   AF-A0A8T5W643-F1
#
_cell.length_a   1.000
_cell.length_b   1.000
_cell.length_c   1.000
_cell.angle_alpha   90.00
_cell.angle_beta   90.00
_cell.angle_gamma   90.00
#
_symmetry.space_group_name_H-M   'P 1'
#
loop_
_entity.id
_entity.type
_entity.pdbx_description
1 polymer ?
#
loop_
_entity_poly.entity_id
_entity_poly.type
_entity_poly.pdbx_seq_one_letter_code
_entity_poly.pdbx_strand_id
1 'polypeptide(L)'
;MAPQWTFITNHGIVLAYIAKHPESTTRVIASAINLTERTIQKIIAELEAEKYIERRRMGRNNRYRINSHNELRHDTIRDVIVEDFLKMLGWRQRRD
;
A
#
# COMPACT_ATOMS: atom_id res chain seq x y z
N MET A 1 11.96 4.09 -19.10
CA MET A 1 12.92 3.74 -18.03
C MET A 1 12.35 4.26 -16.72
N ALA A 2 12.38 3.47 -15.65
CA ALA A 2 12.02 4.00 -14.34
C ALA A 2 13.05 5.07 -13.93
N PRO A 3 12.64 6.15 -13.25
CA PRO A 3 13.56 7.21 -12.83
C PRO A 3 14.67 6.65 -11.95
N GLN A 4 15.86 7.25 -12.05
CA GLN A 4 17.05 6.84 -11.28
C GLN A 4 16.83 6.87 -9.76
N TRP A 5 15.86 7.67 -9.30
CA TRP A 5 15.41 7.71 -7.91
C TRP A 5 13.94 8.10 -7.84
N THR A 6 13.24 7.62 -6.81
CA THR A 6 11.87 8.03 -6.47
C THR A 6 11.83 8.58 -5.05
N PHE A 7 10.97 9.57 -4.80
CA PHE A 7 10.76 10.11 -3.45
C PHE A 7 10.07 9.11 -2.52
N ILE A 8 9.14 8.32 -3.07
CA ILE A 8 8.35 7.34 -2.31
C ILE A 8 8.91 5.95 -2.62
N THR A 9 9.08 5.15 -1.58
CA THR A 9 9.51 3.75 -1.69
C THR A 9 8.43 2.92 -2.39
N ASN A 10 8.83 1.76 -2.93
CA ASN A 10 7.86 0.83 -3.53
C ASN A 10 6.76 0.43 -2.53
N HIS A 11 7.08 0.25 -1.23
CA HIS A 11 6.09 -0.01 -0.18
C HIS A 11 5.08 1.13 -0.05
N GLY A 12 5.54 2.38 0.00
CA GLY A 12 4.67 3.54 0.09
C GLY A 12 3.76 3.67 -1.13
N ILE A 13 4.28 3.43 -2.34
CA ILE A 13 3.49 3.46 -3.57
C ILE A 13 2.44 2.34 -3.59
N VAL A 14 2.81 1.12 -3.20
CA VAL A 14 1.88 -0.02 -3.13
C VAL A 14 0.79 0.22 -2.09
N LEU A 15 1.15 0.71 -0.90
CA LEU A 15 0.19 1.04 0.15
C LEU A 15 -0.81 2.10 -0.32
N ALA A 16 -0.32 3.17 -0.97
CA ALA A 16 -1.16 4.23 -1.53
C ALA A 16 -2.09 3.73 -2.64
N TYR A 17 -1.61 2.83 -3.50
CA TYR A 17 -2.41 2.21 -4.54
C TYR A 17 -3.53 1.34 -3.93
N ILE A 18 -3.19 0.48 -2.97
CA ILE A 18 -4.16 -0.39 -2.28
C ILE A 18 -5.23 0.45 -1.57
N ALA A 19 -4.85 1.56 -0.92
CA ALA A 19 -5.78 2.46 -0.25
C ALA A 19 -6.84 3.05 -1.20
N LYS A 20 -6.50 3.28 -2.48
CA LYS A 20 -7.41 3.77 -3.52
C LYS A 20 -8.18 2.65 -4.23
N HIS A 21 -7.59 1.46 -4.33
CA HIS A 21 -8.13 0.33 -5.08
C HIS A 21 -8.12 -0.98 -4.27
N PRO A 22 -8.90 -1.06 -3.16
CA PRO A 22 -8.80 -2.15 -2.18
C PRO A 22 -9.19 -3.53 -2.71
N GLU A 23 -9.80 -3.62 -3.89
CA GLU A 23 -10.23 -4.90 -4.50
C GLU A 23 -9.31 -5.38 -5.63
N SER A 24 -8.19 -4.68 -5.85
CA SER A 24 -7.26 -5.01 -6.92
C SER A 24 -6.59 -6.35 -6.70
N THR A 25 -6.41 -7.13 -7.77
CA THR A 25 -5.55 -8.31 -7.71
C THR A 25 -4.08 -7.90 -7.73
N THR A 26 -3.18 -8.76 -7.25
CA THR A 26 -1.73 -8.56 -7.35
C THR A 26 -1.28 -8.26 -8.78
N ARG A 27 -1.89 -8.93 -9.76
CA ARG A 27 -1.60 -8.71 -11.19
C ARG A 27 -1.95 -7.30 -11.65
N VAL A 28 -3.11 -6.78 -11.23
CA VAL A 28 -3.51 -5.40 -11.56
C VAL A 28 -2.57 -4.39 -10.90
N ILE A 29 -2.23 -4.61 -9.63
CA ILE A 29 -1.29 -3.75 -8.88
C ILE A 29 0.08 -3.71 -9.57
N ALA A 30 0.60 -4.88 -9.97
CA ALA A 30 1.88 -5.02 -10.67
C ALA A 30 1.91 -4.23 -11.98
N SER A 31 0.85 -4.36 -12.79
CA SER A 31 0.73 -3.62 -14.04
C SER A 31 0.61 -2.11 -13.82
N ALA A 32 -0.10 -1.66 -12.77
CA ALA A 32 -0.31 -0.25 -12.51
C ALA A 32 0.96 0.46 -11.99
N ILE A 33 1.77 -0.23 -11.19
CA ILE A 33 2.99 0.32 -10.56
C ILE A 33 4.25 0.02 -11.40
N ASN A 34 4.11 -0.76 -12.49
CA ASN A 34 5.22 -1.20 -13.33
C ASN A 34 6.30 -1.98 -12.55
N LEU A 35 5.84 -2.92 -11.72
CA LEU A 35 6.68 -3.86 -10.98
C LEU A 35 6.27 -5.29 -11.30
N THR A 36 7.14 -6.26 -11.04
CA THR A 36 6.79 -7.68 -11.24
C THR A 36 5.73 -8.14 -10.23
N GLU A 37 4.90 -9.11 -10.61
CA GLU A 37 3.93 -9.71 -9.68
C GLU A 37 4.61 -10.27 -8.43
N ARG A 38 5.80 -10.87 -8.58
CA ARG A 38 6.61 -11.37 -7.45
C ARG A 38 7.01 -10.25 -6.49
N THR A 39 7.43 -9.10 -7.01
CA THR A 39 7.78 -7.92 -6.20
C THR A 39 6.56 -7.42 -5.42
N ILE A 40 5.40 -7.32 -6.08
CA ILE A 40 4.16 -6.90 -5.43
C ILE A 40 3.72 -7.90 -4.36
N GLN A 41 3.79 -9.21 -4.63
CA GLN A 41 3.46 -10.24 -3.63
C GLN A 41 4.34 -10.12 -2.38
N LYS A 42 5.66 -9.90 -2.57
CA LYS A 42 6.59 -9.68 -1.47
C LYS A 42 6.22 -8.45 -0.65
N ILE A 43 5.99 -7.31 -1.31
CA ILE A 43 5.62 -6.05 -0.62
C ILE A 43 4.30 -6.21 0.14
N ILE A 44 3.30 -6.87 -0.45
CA ILE A 44 2.01 -7.13 0.22
C ILE A 44 2.21 -7.99 1.47
N ALA A 45 3.04 -9.04 1.38
CA ALA A 45 3.33 -9.90 2.53
C ALA A 45 4.04 -9.13 3.65
N GLU A 46 4.97 -8.23 3.31
CA GLU A 46 5.67 -7.38 4.27
C GLU A 46 4.74 -6.34 4.91
N LEU A 47 3.86 -5.69 4.13
CA LEU A 47 2.85 -4.78 4.64
C LEU A 47 1.83 -5.48 5.56
N GLU A 48 1.46 -6.73 5.24
CA GLU A 48 0.56 -7.56 6.05
C GLU A 48 1.24 -8.02 7.35
N ALA A 49 2.49 -8.46 7.29
CA ALA A 49 3.27 -8.86 8.46
C ALA A 49 3.44 -7.71 9.47
N GLU A 50 3.63 -6.50 8.96
CA GLU A 50 3.75 -5.29 9.78
C GLU A 50 2.41 -4.62 10.09
N LYS A 51 1.31 -5.31 9.81
CA LYS A 51 -0.07 -4.90 10.14
C LYS A 51 -0.51 -3.60 9.49
N TYR A 52 0.14 -3.13 8.43
CA TYR A 52 -0.31 -1.95 7.68
C TYR A 52 -1.56 -2.23 6.84
N ILE A 53 -1.71 -3.48 6.41
CA ILE A 53 -2.89 -3.96 5.70
C ILE A 53 -3.38 -5.28 6.28
N GLU A 54 -4.67 -5.54 6.10
CA GLU A 54 -5.25 -6.87 6.21
C GLU A 54 -5.70 -7.32 4.82
N ARG A 55 -5.42 -8.57 4.44
CA ARG A 55 -5.86 -9.14 3.17
C ARG A 55 -6.89 -10.23 3.40
N ARG A 56 -8.05 -10.09 2.77
CA ARG A 56 -9.08 -11.14 2.70
C ARG A 56 -9.24 -11.63 1.27
N ARG A 57 -9.14 -12.93 1.06
CA ARG A 57 -9.41 -13.53 -0.25
C ARG A 57 -10.91 -13.55 -0.52
N MET A 58 -11.33 -12.98 -1.64
CA MET A 58 -12.71 -12.95 -2.15
C MET A 58 -12.73 -13.67 -3.50
N GLY A 59 -12.73 -15.00 -3.48
CA GLY A 59 -12.67 -15.84 -4.68
C GLY A 59 -11.34 -15.68 -5.45
N ARG A 60 -11.41 -15.11 -6.67
CA ARG A 60 -10.24 -14.79 -7.51
C ARG A 60 -9.64 -13.41 -7.18
N ASN A 61 -10.33 -12.60 -6.39
CA ASN A 61 -9.88 -11.26 -5.99
C ASN A 61 -9.38 -11.26 -4.54
N ASN A 62 -8.66 -10.21 -4.19
CA ASN A 62 -8.35 -9.87 -2.81
C ASN A 62 -9.15 -8.63 -2.44
N ARG A 63 -9.57 -8.53 -1.19
CA ARG A 63 -10.04 -7.29 -0.58
C ARG A 63 -9.07 -6.91 0.52
N TYR A 64 -8.47 -5.74 0.41
CA TYR A 64 -7.56 -5.17 1.38
C TYR A 64 -8.26 -4.18 2.29
N ARG A 65 -7.88 -4.16 3.56
CA ARG A 65 -8.23 -3.12 4.52
C ARG A 65 -6.94 -2.44 4.98
N ILE A 66 -6.94 -1.10 5.01
CA ILE A 66 -5.82 -0.31 5.51
C ILE A 66 -5.96 -0.13 7.01
N ASN A 67 -4.88 -0.36 7.75
CA ASN A 67 -4.77 -0.01 9.16
C ASN A 67 -4.12 1.37 9.28
N SER A 68 -4.94 2.41 9.13
CA SER A 68 -4.48 3.80 8.95
C SER A 68 -3.89 4.44 10.22
N HIS A 69 -4.16 3.85 11.38
CA HIS A 69 -3.71 4.35 12.69
C HIS A 69 -2.30 3.84 13.06
N ASN A 70 -1.68 3.00 12.24
CA ASN A 70 -0.29 2.59 12.48
C ASN A 70 0.66 3.73 12.11
N GLU A 71 1.72 3.89 12.90
CA GLU A 71 2.81 4.84 12.65
C GLU A 71 3.68 4.42 11.45
N LEU A 72 4.25 5.40 10.75
CA LEU A 72 5.28 5.15 9.75
C LEU A 72 6.58 4.68 10.41
N ARG A 73 7.20 3.65 9.83
CA ARG A 73 8.50 3.14 10.27
C ARG A 73 9.64 4.01 9.75
N HIS A 74 9.95 5.07 10.49
CA HIS A 74 11.25 5.72 10.42
C HIS A 74 11.47 6.52 11.71
N ASP A 75 12.65 6.41 12.32
CA ASP A 75 12.93 7.01 13.63
C ASP A 75 12.76 8.53 13.66
N THR A 76 12.92 9.19 12.52
CA THR A 76 12.73 10.64 12.39
C THR A 76 11.28 11.06 12.11
N ILE A 77 10.35 10.12 11.96
CA ILE A 77 8.97 10.38 11.51
C ILE A 77 7.94 9.55 12.32
N ARG A 78 8.30 9.12 13.54
CA ARG A 78 7.46 8.24 14.38
C ARG A 78 6.08 8.83 14.69
N ASP A 79 5.93 10.15 14.67
CA ASP A 79 4.66 10.82 14.97
C ASP A 79 3.71 10.93 13.77
N VAL A 80 4.07 10.38 12.59
CA VAL A 80 3.21 10.39 11.41
C VAL A 80 2.52 9.04 11.25
N ILE A 81 1.19 9.06 11.33
CA ILE A 81 0.37 7.89 11.04
C ILE A 81 0.18 7.69 9.54
N VAL A 82 -0.05 6.44 9.14
CA VAL A 82 -0.32 6.05 7.75
C VAL A 82 -1.47 6.86 7.14
N GLU A 83 -2.48 7.20 7.93
CA GLU A 83 -3.59 8.04 7.50
C GLU A 83 -3.13 9.37 6.93
N ASP A 84 -2.24 10.09 7.61
CA ASP A 84 -1.79 11.41 7.20
C ASP A 84 -0.95 11.33 5.93
N PHE A 85 -0.06 10.35 5.87
CA PHE A 85 0.70 10.05 4.66
C PHE A 85 -0.22 9.78 3.46
N LEU A 86 -1.24 8.93 3.64
CA LEU A 86 -2.18 8.61 2.56
C LEU A 86 -3.04 9.81 2.17
N LYS A 87 -3.49 10.63 3.13
CA LYS A 87 -4.22 11.88 2.86
C LYS A 87 -3.38 12.84 2.02
N MET A 88 -2.09 13.01 2.33
CA MET A 88 -1.16 13.81 1.53
C MET A 88 -1.06 13.31 0.08
N LEU A 89 -1.21 12.00 -0.14
CA LEU A 89 -1.25 11.38 -1.48
C LEU A 89 -2.64 11.36 -2.13
N GLY A 90 -3.61 12.09 -1.55
CA GLY A 90 -4.96 12.23 -2.08
C GLY A 90 -5.90 11.08 -1.76
N TRP A 91 -5.60 10.26 -0.74
CA TRP A 91 -6.57 9.31 -0.20
C TRP A 91 -7.67 10.05 0.55
N ARG A 92 -8.93 9.76 0.19
CA ARG A 92 -10.10 10.19 0.97
C ARG A 92 -10.69 8.95 1.59
N GLN A 93 -10.60 8.83 2.90
CA GLN A 93 -11.22 7.73 3.62
C GLN A 93 -12.73 7.78 3.34
N ARG A 94 -13.25 6.73 2.69
CA ARG A 94 -14.70 6.55 2.63
C ARG A 94 -15.13 6.24 4.06
N ARG A 95 -15.87 7.16 4.68
CA ARG A 95 -16.63 6.84 5.88
C ARG A 95 -17.76 5.92 5.40
N ASP A 96 -17.63 4.64 5.71
CA ASP A 96 -18.77 3.72 5.69
C ASP A 96 -19.77 4.14 6.78
#